data_AF-A0A435TCM5-F1
#
_entry.id   AF-A0A435TCM5-F1
#
_cell.length_a   1.000
_cell.length_b   1.000
_cell.length_c   1.000
_cell.angle_alpha   90.00
_cell.angle_beta   90.00
_cell.angle_gamma   90.00
#
_symmetry.space_group_name_H-M   'P 1'
#
loop_
_entity.id
_entity.type
_entity.pdbx_description
1 polymer ?
#
loop_
_entity_poly.entity_id
_entity_poly.type
_entity_poly.pdbx_seq_one_letter_code
_entity_poly.pdbx_strand_id
1 'polypeptide(L)'
;MLQKSGMSPGRPAGEDAVSPDGVFKNGAQSSADHASLSYVSDAEPGIRRLKTGKGFSYKGPDGRTVSDATKARIEAIVIPPAWTDVWISPDADGHIQATGRDQRGRKQYRYHPQWAEERDGAKYSSLVAFAESLPDLRHRVDSDLRRRGLPFERVVAAVVWLLDNTMIRVGNAAYARDNKSFGLTTLRDRHVDIVGSSLR
;
A
#
# COMPACT_ATOMS: atom_id res chain seq x y z
N MET A 1 6.75 -8.31 58.35
CA MET A 1 5.48 -8.51 57.63
C MET A 1 5.37 -7.38 56.61
N LEU A 2 5.72 -7.65 55.35
CA LEU A 2 5.31 -6.94 54.13
C LEU A 2 6.13 -7.53 52.97
N GLN A 3 5.39 -8.12 52.04
CA GLN A 3 5.84 -9.03 50.99
C GLN A 3 6.62 -8.30 49.89
N LYS A 4 7.71 -8.93 49.43
CA LYS A 4 8.29 -8.68 48.11
C LYS A 4 7.39 -9.37 47.07
N SER A 5 6.66 -8.59 46.29
CA SER A 5 5.94 -9.07 45.10
C SER A 5 6.81 -8.86 43.87
N GLY A 6 6.96 -9.92 43.08
CA GLY A 6 7.89 -10.02 41.95
C GLY A 6 7.51 -9.15 40.75
N MET A 7 8.53 -8.56 40.15
CA MET A 7 8.50 -7.98 38.81
C MET A 7 8.68 -9.14 37.81
N SER A 8 7.62 -9.55 37.13
CA SER A 8 7.73 -10.44 35.96
C SER A 8 8.31 -9.64 34.78
N PRO A 9 9.28 -10.19 34.02
CA PRO A 9 9.78 -9.54 32.82
C PRO A 9 8.69 -9.56 31.73
N GLY A 10 8.47 -8.40 31.11
CA GLY A 10 7.53 -8.22 30.01
C GLY A 10 7.83 -9.18 28.86
N ARG A 11 6.76 -9.80 28.33
CA ARG A 11 6.79 -10.61 27.11
C ARG A 11 7.37 -9.80 25.94
N PRO A 12 8.19 -10.41 25.07
CA PRO A 12 8.60 -9.77 23.82
C PRO A 12 7.36 -9.62 22.90
N ALA A 13 7.12 -8.41 22.43
CA ALA A 13 6.15 -8.15 21.37
C ALA A 13 6.77 -8.58 20.03
N GLY A 14 6.53 -9.84 19.66
CA GLY A 14 7.07 -10.44 18.45
C GLY A 14 6.53 -11.85 18.20
N GLU A 15 5.32 -12.16 18.64
CA GLU A 15 4.60 -13.35 18.18
C GLU A 15 3.52 -12.89 17.21
N ASP A 16 3.84 -13.01 15.91
CA ASP A 16 2.84 -13.04 14.87
C ASP A 16 1.75 -14.04 15.28
N ALA A 17 0.51 -13.56 15.41
CA ALA A 17 -0.61 -14.40 15.80
C ALA A 17 -0.84 -15.47 14.73
N VAL A 18 -0.28 -16.66 14.95
CA VAL A 18 -0.48 -17.85 14.14
C VAL A 18 -1.96 -18.21 14.19
N SER A 19 -2.67 -18.03 13.08
CA SER A 19 -4.00 -18.62 12.88
C SER A 19 -3.87 -20.15 12.82
N PRO A 20 -4.88 -20.93 13.23
CA PRO A 20 -4.78 -22.40 13.35
C PRO A 20 -4.43 -23.13 12.05
N ASP A 21 -4.54 -22.45 10.90
CA ASP A 21 -4.39 -23.01 9.56
C ASP A 21 -3.04 -22.69 8.87
N GLY A 22 -2.07 -22.09 9.57
CA GLY A 22 -0.68 -22.00 9.07
C GLY A 22 -0.45 -21.11 7.83
N VAL A 23 -1.38 -20.19 7.52
CA VAL A 23 -1.23 -19.24 6.41
C VAL A 23 -0.58 -17.94 6.92
N PHE A 24 0.60 -17.60 6.39
CA PHE A 24 1.24 -16.31 6.61
C PHE A 24 0.36 -15.19 6.03
N LYS A 25 -0.34 -14.45 6.90
CA LYS A 25 -1.15 -13.30 6.51
C LYS A 25 -0.22 -12.14 6.19
N ASN A 26 -0.42 -11.51 5.02
CA ASN A 26 0.29 -10.27 4.73
C ASN A 26 -0.26 -9.12 5.61
N GLY A 27 0.49 -8.03 5.77
CA GLY A 27 0.08 -6.91 6.63
C GLY A 27 -1.28 -6.29 6.26
N ALA A 28 -1.71 -6.38 5.00
CA ALA A 28 -3.03 -5.92 4.57
C ALA A 28 -4.15 -6.87 5.04
N GLN A 29 -3.89 -8.17 5.06
CA GLN A 29 -4.84 -9.18 5.54
C GLN A 29 -5.02 -9.08 7.06
N SER A 30 -3.95 -8.85 7.81
CA SER A 30 -4.02 -8.53 9.24
C SER A 30 -4.83 -7.26 9.52
N SER A 31 -4.63 -6.18 8.75
CA SER A 31 -5.44 -4.96 8.88
C SER A 31 -6.92 -5.17 8.54
N ALA A 32 -7.27 -6.16 7.70
CA ALA A 32 -8.68 -6.41 7.37
C ALA A 32 -9.38 -7.10 8.54
N ASP A 33 -8.70 -8.07 9.16
CA ASP A 33 -9.20 -8.81 10.31
C ASP A 33 -9.43 -7.89 11.53
N HIS A 34 -8.54 -6.91 11.77
CA HIS A 34 -8.72 -5.94 12.85
C HIS A 34 -9.99 -5.10 12.68
N ALA A 35 -10.34 -4.76 11.42
CA ALA A 35 -11.54 -4.00 11.06
C ALA A 35 -12.80 -4.85 11.04
N SER A 36 -12.71 -6.15 11.32
CA SER A 36 -13.79 -7.11 11.03
C SER A 36 -14.23 -7.04 9.56
N LEU A 37 -13.31 -6.74 8.65
CA LEU A 37 -13.53 -6.66 7.20
C LEU A 37 -12.93 -7.88 6.49
N SER A 38 -13.56 -8.27 5.39
CA SER A 38 -13.08 -9.36 4.55
C SER A 38 -11.95 -8.90 3.63
N TYR A 39 -10.86 -9.66 3.60
CA TYR A 39 -9.84 -9.48 2.57
C TYR A 39 -10.33 -10.07 1.24
N VAL A 40 -10.63 -9.21 0.26
CA VAL A 40 -11.21 -9.57 -1.05
C VAL A 40 -10.30 -9.13 -2.19
N SER A 41 -10.40 -9.80 -3.34
CA SER A 41 -9.61 -9.47 -4.53
C SER A 41 -10.51 -9.26 -5.74
N ASP A 42 -10.16 -8.30 -6.60
CA ASP A 42 -10.89 -8.08 -7.86
C ASP A 42 -10.57 -9.12 -8.96
N ALA A 43 -9.72 -10.10 -8.64
CA ALA A 43 -9.59 -11.33 -9.42
C ALA A 43 -10.73 -12.33 -9.16
N GLU A 44 -11.47 -12.16 -8.06
CA GLU A 44 -12.60 -13.02 -7.71
C GLU A 44 -13.88 -12.58 -8.45
N PRO A 45 -14.87 -13.47 -8.63
CA PRO A 45 -16.15 -13.11 -9.22
C PRO A 45 -16.83 -11.97 -8.43
N GLY A 46 -17.09 -10.84 -9.10
CA GLY A 46 -17.74 -9.69 -8.48
C GLY A 46 -18.93 -9.16 -9.28
N ILE A 47 -19.55 -8.12 -8.73
CA ILE A 47 -20.64 -7.40 -9.37
C ILE A 47 -20.06 -6.55 -10.50
N ARG A 48 -20.66 -6.65 -11.70
CA ARG A 48 -20.25 -5.89 -12.88
C ARG A 48 -21.17 -4.70 -13.10
N ARG A 49 -20.58 -3.56 -13.44
CA ARG A 49 -21.31 -2.36 -13.87
C ARG A 49 -21.48 -2.36 -15.39
N LEU A 50 -22.72 -2.20 -15.85
CA LEU A 50 -23.08 -2.15 -17.26
C LEU A 50 -23.72 -0.80 -17.57
N LYS A 51 -23.36 -0.18 -18.69
CA LYS A 51 -23.97 1.08 -19.13
C LYS A 51 -25.34 0.80 -19.74
N THR A 52 -26.38 1.50 -19.29
CA THR A 52 -27.76 1.35 -19.77
C THR A 52 -28.41 2.72 -19.99
N GLY A 53 -28.61 3.09 -21.26
CA GLY A 53 -29.16 4.40 -21.62
C GLY A 53 -28.35 5.55 -21.02
N LYS A 54 -28.99 6.34 -20.14
CA LYS A 54 -28.35 7.47 -19.42
C LYS A 54 -27.71 7.08 -18.08
N GLY A 55 -27.84 5.83 -17.64
CA GLY A 55 -27.38 5.37 -16.32
C GLY A 55 -26.59 4.06 -16.38
N PHE A 56 -26.60 3.34 -15.26
CA PHE A 56 -25.93 2.06 -15.09
C PHE A 56 -26.88 1.00 -14.52
N SER A 57 -26.67 -0.25 -14.93
CA SER A 57 -27.23 -1.43 -14.28
C SER A 57 -26.11 -2.30 -13.72
N TYR A 58 -26.45 -3.14 -12.74
CA TYR A 58 -25.49 -3.97 -12.04
C TYR A 58 -25.91 -5.43 -12.10
N LYS A 59 -24.96 -6.30 -12.42
CA LYS A 59 -25.16 -7.75 -12.46
C LYS A 59 -24.25 -8.44 -11.47
N GLY A 60 -24.80 -9.36 -10.70
CA GLY A 60 -24.05 -10.20 -9.78
C GLY A 60 -23.11 -11.18 -10.50
N PRO A 61 -22.26 -11.90 -9.75
CA PRO A 61 -21.39 -12.95 -10.28
C PRO A 61 -22.15 -14.06 -11.04
N ASP A 62 -23.40 -14.31 -10.66
CA ASP A 62 -24.31 -15.27 -11.29
C ASP A 62 -25.01 -14.73 -12.55
N GLY A 63 -24.72 -13.49 -12.93
CA GLY A 63 -25.32 -12.82 -14.09
C GLY A 63 -26.73 -12.27 -13.85
N ARG A 64 -27.29 -12.43 -12.65
CA ARG A 64 -28.60 -11.88 -12.29
C ARG A 64 -28.50 -10.41 -11.91
N THR A 65 -29.61 -9.70 -12.04
CA THR A 65 -29.71 -8.31 -11.55
C THR A 65 -29.57 -8.30 -10.04
N VAL A 66 -28.79 -7.35 -9.52
CA VAL A 66 -28.63 -7.19 -8.06
C VAL A 66 -29.92 -6.70 -7.41
N SER A 67 -30.09 -6.94 -6.10
CA SER A 67 -31.23 -6.42 -5.34
C SER A 67 -31.17 -4.89 -5.18
N ASP A 68 -32.29 -4.26 -4.85
CA ASP A 68 -32.36 -2.81 -4.59
C ASP A 68 -31.47 -2.39 -3.41
N ALA A 69 -31.36 -3.22 -2.38
CA ALA A 69 -30.45 -3.00 -1.25
C ALA A 69 -28.98 -2.99 -1.70
N THR A 70 -28.58 -3.95 -2.54
CA THR A 70 -27.22 -3.97 -3.12
C THR A 70 -27.00 -2.77 -4.03
N LYS A 71 -27.98 -2.38 -4.84
CA LYS A 71 -27.89 -1.21 -5.70
C LYS A 71 -27.69 0.09 -4.90
N ALA A 72 -28.46 0.29 -3.83
CA ALA A 72 -28.32 1.44 -2.95
C ALA A 72 -26.92 1.53 -2.32
N ARG A 73 -26.37 0.38 -1.87
CA ARG A 73 -24.97 0.30 -1.40
C ARG A 73 -23.99 0.74 -2.49
N ILE A 74 -24.15 0.27 -3.72
CA ILE A 74 -23.24 0.61 -4.82
C ILE A 74 -23.27 2.11 -5.13
N GLU A 75 -24.45 2.72 -5.09
CA GLU A 75 -24.60 4.17 -5.29
C GLU A 75 -23.90 4.97 -4.20
N ALA A 76 -23.92 4.49 -2.95
CA ALA A 76 -23.20 5.09 -1.83
C ALA A 76 -21.66 5.00 -1.94
N ILE A 77 -21.11 4.04 -2.70
CA ILE A 77 -19.65 3.95 -2.96
C ILE A 77 -19.15 5.13 -3.81
N VAL A 78 -20.04 5.78 -4.58
CA VAL A 78 -19.72 6.90 -5.50
C VAL A 78 -18.58 6.52 -6.46
N ILE A 79 -18.85 5.51 -7.28
CA ILE A 79 -17.92 5.05 -8.34
C ILE A 79 -18.02 6.03 -9.52
N PRO A 80 -16.93 6.73 -9.91
CA PRO A 80 -16.97 7.72 -10.97
C PRO A 80 -17.56 7.15 -12.27
N PRO A 81 -18.44 7.90 -12.97
CA PRO A 81 -19.11 7.41 -14.18
C PRO A 81 -18.14 7.19 -15.34
N ALA A 82 -17.00 7.87 -15.34
CA ALA A 82 -15.96 7.73 -16.36
C ALA A 82 -15.11 6.46 -16.20
N TRP A 83 -15.22 5.72 -15.09
CA TRP A 83 -14.45 4.50 -14.92
C TRP A 83 -14.96 3.37 -15.84
N THR A 84 -14.02 2.66 -16.45
CA THR A 84 -14.25 1.46 -17.25
C THR A 84 -13.79 0.21 -16.49
N ASP A 85 -14.11 -0.98 -16.99
CA ASP A 85 -13.75 -2.27 -16.38
C ASP A 85 -14.01 -2.34 -14.87
N VAL A 86 -15.21 -1.90 -14.47
CA VAL A 86 -15.56 -1.78 -13.06
C VAL A 86 -15.93 -3.13 -12.47
N TRP A 87 -15.20 -3.51 -11.43
CA TRP A 87 -15.49 -4.60 -10.52
C TRP A 87 -15.98 -4.03 -9.20
N ILE A 88 -17.00 -4.64 -8.61
CA ILE A 88 -17.60 -4.23 -7.34
C ILE A 88 -17.69 -5.46 -6.44
N SER A 89 -17.25 -5.31 -5.19
CA SER A 89 -17.28 -6.42 -4.23
C SER A 89 -18.73 -6.87 -3.98
N PRO A 90 -19.02 -8.18 -4.06
CA PRO A 90 -20.32 -8.71 -3.66
C PRO A 90 -20.51 -8.60 -2.13
N ASP A 91 -19.41 -8.72 -1.38
CA ASP A 91 -19.37 -8.54 0.07
C ASP A 91 -19.41 -7.05 0.44
N ALA A 92 -20.33 -6.69 1.32
CA ALA A 92 -20.47 -5.34 1.85
C ALA A 92 -19.31 -4.98 2.81
N ASP A 93 -18.73 -5.99 3.48
CA ASP A 93 -17.66 -5.83 4.45
C ASP A 93 -16.27 -6.09 3.82
N GLY A 94 -16.20 -6.22 2.49
CA GLY A 94 -14.94 -6.33 1.77
C GLY A 94 -14.09 -5.05 1.88
N HIS A 95 -12.82 -5.17 2.25
CA HIS A 95 -11.93 -4.01 2.41
C HIS A 95 -11.78 -3.17 1.13
N ILE A 96 -11.82 -3.81 -0.05
CA ILE A 96 -12.00 -3.15 -1.35
C ILE A 96 -13.48 -3.26 -1.71
N GLN A 97 -14.12 -2.11 -1.90
CA GLN A 97 -15.53 -2.03 -2.29
C GLN A 97 -15.70 -2.00 -3.82
N ALA A 98 -14.78 -1.36 -4.55
CA ALA A 98 -14.78 -1.38 -6.01
C ALA A 98 -13.39 -1.13 -6.59
N THR A 99 -13.16 -1.65 -7.80
CA THR A 99 -12.02 -1.29 -8.64
C THR A 99 -12.51 -0.87 -10.02
N GLY A 100 -11.68 -0.15 -10.75
CA GLY A 100 -11.96 0.22 -12.14
C GLY A 100 -10.77 0.87 -12.81
N ARG A 101 -10.93 1.25 -14.07
CA ARG A 101 -9.92 1.92 -14.88
C ARG A 101 -10.34 3.36 -15.12
N ASP A 102 -9.48 4.32 -14.80
CA ASP A 102 -9.74 5.71 -15.14
C ASP A 102 -9.55 6.02 -16.64
N GLN A 103 -9.78 7.27 -17.04
CA GLN A 103 -9.63 7.71 -18.44
C GLN A 103 -8.21 7.51 -19.01
N ARG A 104 -7.22 7.29 -18.15
CA ARG A 104 -5.82 7.01 -18.54
C ARG A 104 -5.48 5.52 -18.45
N GLY A 105 -6.46 4.65 -18.23
CA GLY A 105 -6.28 3.20 -18.08
C GLY A 105 -5.65 2.78 -16.75
N ARG A 106 -5.47 3.70 -15.80
CA ARG A 106 -4.88 3.37 -14.50
C ARG A 106 -5.91 2.68 -13.63
N LYS A 107 -5.50 1.63 -12.92
CA LYS A 107 -6.35 0.94 -11.95
C LYS A 107 -6.59 1.86 -10.76
N GLN A 108 -7.85 2.04 -10.39
CA GLN A 108 -8.31 2.84 -9.28
C GLN A 108 -9.10 1.96 -8.31
N TYR A 109 -9.13 2.37 -7.04
CA TYR A 109 -9.74 1.62 -5.95
C TYR A 109 -10.72 2.51 -5.18
N ARG A 110 -11.79 1.89 -4.67
CA ARG A 110 -12.65 2.39 -3.61
C ARG A 110 -12.54 1.41 -2.45
N TYR A 111 -12.14 1.90 -1.28
CA TYR A 111 -12.01 1.10 -0.07
C TYR A 111 -13.23 1.27 0.82
N HIS A 112 -13.46 0.29 1.71
CA HIS A 112 -14.42 0.43 2.80
C HIS A 112 -14.01 1.61 3.71
N PRO A 113 -14.94 2.41 4.25
CA PRO A 113 -14.59 3.54 5.12
C PRO A 113 -13.74 3.14 6.34
N GLN A 114 -14.12 2.06 7.02
CA GLN A 114 -13.38 1.54 8.19
C GLN A 114 -11.96 1.08 7.84
N TRP A 115 -11.73 0.62 6.59
CA TRP A 115 -10.40 0.22 6.15
C TRP A 115 -9.41 1.40 6.16
N ALA A 116 -9.87 2.61 5.86
CA ALA A 116 -9.02 3.79 5.86
C ALA A 116 -8.59 4.16 7.29
N GLU A 117 -9.55 4.13 8.23
CA GLU A 117 -9.33 4.45 9.65
C GLU A 117 -8.29 3.52 10.29
N GLU A 118 -8.35 2.22 9.96
CA GLU A 118 -7.41 1.25 10.50
C GLU A 118 -6.02 1.28 9.87
N ARG A 119 -5.96 1.48 8.55
CA ARG A 119 -4.69 1.61 7.84
C ARG A 119 -3.93 2.85 8.30
N ASP A 120 -4.64 3.90 8.69
CA ASP A 120 -4.03 5.07 9.31
C ASP A 120 -3.42 4.70 10.68
N GLY A 121 -4.13 3.96 11.53
CA GLY A 121 -3.60 3.47 12.82
C GLY A 121 -2.39 2.53 12.69
N ALA A 122 -2.48 1.52 11.83
CA ALA A 122 -1.41 0.56 11.58
C ALA A 122 -0.16 1.20 10.94
N LYS A 123 -0.33 2.29 10.19
CA LYS A 123 0.80 3.04 9.63
C LYS A 123 1.68 3.63 10.73
N TYR A 124 1.09 4.12 11.83
CA TYR A 124 1.86 4.72 12.93
C TYR A 124 2.58 3.69 13.79
N SER A 125 1.99 2.52 14.03
CA SER A 125 2.65 1.48 14.83
C SER A 125 3.92 0.96 14.16
N SER A 126 3.92 0.86 12.82
CA SER A 126 5.12 0.45 12.06
C SER A 126 6.29 1.45 12.14
N LEU A 127 6.03 2.72 12.49
CA LEU A 127 7.08 3.74 12.56
C LEU A 127 8.05 3.51 13.72
N VAL A 128 7.61 2.88 14.82
CA VAL A 128 8.48 2.61 15.97
C VAL A 128 9.55 1.59 15.58
N ALA A 129 9.13 0.43 15.08
CA ALA A 129 10.05 -0.61 14.60
C ALA A 129 10.95 -0.10 13.46
N PHE A 130 10.41 0.73 12.56
CA PHE A 130 11.22 1.39 11.54
C PHE A 130 12.27 2.31 12.15
N ALA A 131 11.91 3.17 13.10
CA ALA A 131 12.83 4.09 13.76
C ALA A 131 13.94 3.36 14.54
N GLU A 132 13.60 2.25 15.19
CA GLU A 132 14.57 1.37 15.87
C GLU A 132 15.57 0.74 14.90
N SER A 133 15.17 0.48 13.65
CA SER A 133 16.04 -0.09 12.61
C SER A 133 16.96 0.94 11.92
N LEU A 134 16.70 2.25 12.07
CA LEU A 134 17.45 3.30 11.37
C LEU A 134 18.95 3.34 11.71
N PRO A 135 19.40 3.18 12.97
CA PRO A 135 20.83 3.19 13.29
C PRO A 135 21.61 2.12 12.52
N ASP A 136 21.13 0.88 12.52
CA ASP A 136 21.77 -0.24 11.83
C ASP A 136 21.76 -0.07 10.30
N LEU A 137 20.64 0.42 9.76
CA LEU A 137 20.54 0.76 8.34
C LEU A 137 21.57 1.82 7.94
N ARG A 138 21.70 2.91 8.72
CA ARG A 138 22.66 4.00 8.44
C ARG A 138 24.10 3.53 8.56
N HIS A 139 24.42 2.69 9.55
CA HIS A 139 25.74 2.06 9.64
C HIS A 139 26.07 1.21 8.41
N ARG A 140 25.09 0.44 7.90
CA ARG A 140 25.29 -0.36 6.70
C ARG A 140 25.50 0.50 5.46
N VAL A 141 24.69 1.54 5.30
CA VAL A 141 24.82 2.52 4.21
C VAL A 141 26.21 3.15 4.21
N ASP A 142 26.69 3.62 5.36
CA ASP A 142 28.03 4.23 5.49
C ASP A 142 29.15 3.25 5.12
N SER A 143 29.03 1.99 5.54
CA SER A 143 29.99 0.93 5.19
C SER A 143 30.01 0.66 3.67
N ASP A 144 28.83 0.52 3.05
CA ASP A 144 28.71 0.21 1.64
C ASP A 144 29.12 1.40 0.74
N LEU A 145 28.92 2.65 1.19
CA LEU A 145 29.40 3.86 0.50
C LEU A 145 30.93 3.95 0.43
N ARG A 146 31.66 3.35 1.39
CA ARG A 146 33.13 3.33 1.45
C ARG A 146 33.77 2.25 0.57
N ARG A 147 32.98 1.37 -0.07
CA ARG A 147 33.50 0.32 -0.96
C ARG A 147 34.23 0.92 -2.16
N ARG A 148 35.31 0.27 -2.59
CA ARG A 148 36.08 0.68 -3.78
C ARG A 148 35.30 0.37 -5.07
N GLY A 149 35.40 1.26 -6.06
CA GLY A 149 34.70 1.12 -7.34
C GLY A 149 33.20 1.45 -7.23
N LEU A 150 32.39 0.97 -8.18
CA LEU A 150 30.93 1.14 -8.22
C LEU A 150 30.20 -0.21 -8.17
N PRO A 151 30.41 -1.03 -7.11
CA PRO A 151 29.64 -2.26 -6.94
C PRO A 151 28.16 -1.94 -6.67
N PHE A 152 27.30 -2.91 -6.91
CA PHE A 152 25.85 -2.79 -6.72
C PHE A 152 25.49 -2.21 -5.35
N GLU A 153 26.12 -2.70 -4.28
CA GLU A 153 25.86 -2.28 -2.91
C GLU A 153 26.19 -0.82 -2.67
N ARG A 154 27.25 -0.30 -3.29
CA ARG A 154 27.60 1.13 -3.19
C ARG A 154 26.55 2.00 -3.88
N VAL A 155 26.05 1.56 -5.03
CA VAL A 155 25.00 2.27 -5.79
C VAL A 155 23.70 2.26 -4.99
N VAL A 156 23.31 1.11 -4.43
CA VAL A 156 22.12 1.00 -3.56
C VAL A 156 22.26 1.88 -2.33
N ALA A 157 23.43 1.86 -1.66
CA ALA A 157 23.68 2.69 -0.50
C ALA A 157 23.58 4.20 -0.83
N ALA A 158 24.06 4.63 -2.00
CA ALA A 158 23.90 6.01 -2.47
C ALA A 158 22.42 6.37 -2.69
N VAL A 159 21.62 5.47 -3.27
CA VAL A 159 20.17 5.68 -3.44
C VAL A 159 19.46 5.79 -2.10
N VAL A 160 19.77 4.90 -1.13
CA VAL A 160 19.17 4.93 0.21
C VAL A 160 19.59 6.18 0.96
N TRP A 161 20.86 6.58 0.88
CA TRP A 161 21.36 7.81 1.49
C TRP A 161 20.63 9.05 0.94
N LEU A 162 20.46 9.14 -0.38
CA LEU A 162 19.72 10.22 -1.00
C LEU A 162 18.25 10.22 -0.55
N LEU A 163 17.62 9.05 -0.41
CA LEU A 163 16.26 8.96 0.09
C LEU A 163 16.13 9.53 1.52
N ASP A 164 17.05 9.17 2.42
CA ASP A 164 17.09 9.64 3.81
C ASP A 164 17.35 11.16 3.92
N ASN A 165 18.15 11.72 3.01
CA ASN A 165 18.59 13.13 3.10
C ASN A 165 17.78 14.11 2.24
N THR A 166 17.06 13.65 1.22
CA THR A 166 16.38 14.54 0.25
C THR A 166 14.87 14.37 0.19
N MET A 167 14.33 13.28 0.75
CA MET A 167 12.92 12.87 0.61
C MET A 167 12.42 12.73 -0.84
N ILE A 168 13.33 12.64 -1.81
CA ILE A 168 12.97 12.38 -3.21
C ILE A 168 12.35 10.97 -3.29
N ARG A 169 11.25 10.86 -4.04
CA ARG A 169 10.61 9.56 -4.28
C ARG A 169 11.56 8.63 -5.03
N VAL A 170 11.46 7.34 -4.74
CA VAL A 170 12.26 6.28 -5.42
C VAL A 170 12.16 6.38 -6.94
N GLY A 171 10.99 6.71 -7.48
CA GLY A 171 10.75 6.79 -8.92
C GLY A 171 10.42 5.44 -9.54
N ASN A 172 9.81 5.47 -10.72
CA ASN A 172 9.44 4.27 -11.48
C ASN A 172 9.59 4.57 -12.98
N ALA A 173 10.23 3.66 -13.71
CA ALA A 173 10.45 3.77 -15.16
C ALA A 173 9.16 4.01 -15.96
N ALA A 174 8.02 3.45 -15.55
CA ALA A 174 6.73 3.71 -16.20
C ALA A 174 6.33 5.19 -16.09
N TYR A 175 6.42 5.77 -14.89
CA TYR A 175 6.10 7.19 -14.67
C TYR A 175 7.09 8.13 -15.37
N ALA A 176 8.37 7.75 -15.43
CA ALA A 176 9.38 8.52 -16.15
C ALA A 176 9.10 8.59 -17.66
N ARG A 177 8.62 7.50 -18.26
CA ARG A 177 8.23 7.47 -19.68
C ARG A 177 6.94 8.24 -19.93
N ASP A 178 5.90 7.93 -19.18
CA ASP A 178 4.54 8.36 -19.52
C ASP A 178 4.22 9.78 -19.05
N ASN A 179 4.90 10.25 -18.00
CA ASN A 179 4.63 11.55 -17.37
C ASN A 179 5.85 12.49 -17.36
N LYS A 180 6.98 12.11 -17.97
CA LYS A 180 8.25 12.85 -17.90
C LYS A 180 8.64 13.24 -16.45
N SER A 181 8.27 12.40 -15.48
CA SER A 181 8.45 12.62 -14.05
C SER A 181 9.50 11.67 -13.49
N PHE A 182 10.52 12.20 -12.81
CA PHE A 182 11.68 11.42 -12.37
C PHE A 182 11.75 11.32 -10.84
N GLY A 183 12.22 10.18 -10.35
CA GLY A 183 12.67 9.95 -8.97
C GLY A 183 14.07 9.32 -8.96
N LEU A 184 14.60 9.01 -7.77
CA LEU A 184 16.01 8.60 -7.56
C LEU A 184 16.52 7.54 -8.55
N THR A 185 15.74 6.49 -8.81
CA THR A 185 16.12 5.37 -9.69
C THR A 185 15.94 5.66 -11.18
N THR A 186 15.49 6.86 -11.53
CA THR A 186 15.21 7.30 -12.91
C THR A 186 15.86 8.63 -13.26
N LEU A 187 16.67 9.19 -12.35
CA LEU A 187 17.48 10.37 -12.62
C LEU A 187 18.44 10.11 -13.80
N ARG A 188 18.83 11.20 -14.48
CA ARG A 188 19.73 11.20 -15.62
C ARG A 188 20.78 12.28 -15.36
N ASP A 189 21.88 12.25 -16.08
CA ASP A 189 23.01 13.18 -15.87
C ASP A 189 22.57 14.65 -15.92
N ARG A 190 21.64 15.00 -16.81
CA ARG A 190 21.06 16.36 -16.92
C ARG A 190 20.22 16.82 -15.72
N HIS A 191 19.95 15.95 -14.75
CA HIS A 191 19.14 16.25 -13.56
C HIS A 191 20.02 16.51 -12.33
N VAL A 192 21.34 16.53 -12.48
CA VAL A 192 22.26 16.83 -11.39
C VAL A 192 23.36 17.75 -11.88
N ASP A 193 23.58 18.85 -11.16
CA ASP A 193 24.74 19.71 -11.34
C ASP A 193 25.71 19.50 -10.18
N ILE A 194 26.98 19.22 -10.50
CA ILE A 194 28.04 18.99 -9.50
C ILE A 194 28.97 20.20 -9.46
N VAL A 195 28.98 20.91 -8.33
CA VAL A 195 29.86 22.07 -8.11
C VAL A 195 30.69 21.83 -6.86
N GLY A 196 31.94 21.40 -7.06
CA GLY A 196 32.82 21.04 -5.94
C GLY A 196 32.25 19.90 -5.11
N SER A 197 31.97 20.16 -3.83
CA SER A 197 31.33 19.22 -2.91
C SER A 197 29.80 19.36 -2.85
N SER A 198 29.21 20.20 -3.69
CA SER A 198 27.77 20.45 -3.74
C SER A 198 27.10 19.74 -4.91
N LEU A 199 25.92 19.19 -4.65
CA LEU A 199 25.02 18.61 -5.65
C LEU A 199 23.75 19.47 -5.70
N ARG A 200 23.31 19.83 -6.91
CA ARG A 200 22.08 20.58 -7.14
C ARG A 200 21.15 19.85 -8.09
#